data_AF-A0A7L1RR40-F1
#
_entry.id   AF-A0A7L1RR40-F1
#
_cell.length_a   1.000
_cell.length_b   1.000
_cell.length_c   1.000
_cell.angle_alpha   90.00
_cell.angle_beta   90.00
_cell.angle_gamma   90.00
#
_symmetry.space_group_name_H-M   'P 1'
#
loop_
_entity.id
_entity.type
_entity.pdbx_description
1 polymer ?
#
loop_
_entity_poly.entity_id
_entity_poly.type
_entity_poly.pdbx_seq_one_letter_code
_entity_poly.pdbx_strand_id
1 'polypeptide(L)'
;AALALGDCGLSEEGVRLLLDGLCSNTTVKSLDLKGNNLRSVGAEALGKLLRQNKSVRSLTLEWNSLGMWEEGFSFFCQGLRANNFLQHLDLRNNQINHQGAGELAMALTQNTSLQELDLRWNNIGLLGGRALLNCLHSNKTLKRLELAGNNVPGDVLKAVEQALAHNQDREVILSEARNQVNILSKEVLSLKDEKNKQFMDFVDTVDKEKEERARSEKMSAARVSQLQEALDEQYSIMNSLKTKLQMTEAALALSEQKVHNLGELLNAVKQEQNCVAECHFRELQQQKQEGADREGRLLHDLSAASEKNLLLRNQVDELERKCKVQQDQLFQVKQELTNTTAELKLRAVEAEERLEMEKRRFKQSVEDMESLRIKEVGRVTQHMEASERAMHNRIQSLEAIRISLEEELSQIKAAALTERGQAEEELIKVRSQARLEEQRRLEHLEEKLRQMTESRDEAQNCCLKQKEMVAEAQAKAKQLSLYADGLRRRLDELQQDLNNKEEEKVTEINKVKVELQEQIGHLEAERTAQDGLREKIAALERQLKALSSNHREALLDKEGEISLLLEKLRMKEAEISRMREEEAQRASFLQNAIMAYVQGSPLGAHCSRK
;
A
#
# COMPACT_ATOMS: atom_id res chain seq x y z
N ALA A 1 13.40 -41.01 7.01
CA ALA A 1 14.21 -40.29 6.01
C ALA A 1 13.78 -38.84 5.94
N ALA A 2 14.62 -37.98 5.38
CA ALA A 2 14.25 -36.66 4.87
C ALA A 2 14.43 -36.69 3.34
N LEU A 3 13.59 -35.96 2.61
CA LEU A 3 13.70 -35.75 1.18
C LEU A 3 13.75 -34.24 0.94
N ALA A 4 14.87 -33.75 0.41
CA ALA A 4 15.07 -32.35 0.08
C ALA A 4 15.21 -32.21 -1.44
N LEU A 5 14.30 -31.45 -2.03
CA LEU A 5 14.20 -31.15 -3.45
C LEU A 5 13.97 -29.64 -3.64
N GLY A 6 14.61 -28.84 -2.78
CA GLY A 6 14.56 -27.39 -2.83
C GLY A 6 15.28 -26.82 -4.04
N ASP A 7 14.71 -25.78 -4.64
CA ASP A 7 15.23 -25.01 -5.79
C ASP A 7 15.53 -25.89 -7.03
N CYS A 8 14.89 -27.06 -7.12
CA CYS A 8 15.11 -28.05 -8.19
C CYS A 8 14.37 -27.74 -9.50
N GLY A 9 13.55 -26.68 -9.56
CA GLY A 9 12.81 -26.30 -10.77
C GLY A 9 11.82 -27.36 -11.25
N LEU A 10 11.23 -28.12 -10.33
CA LEU A 10 10.32 -29.23 -10.66
C LEU A 10 9.13 -28.73 -11.50
N SER A 11 8.89 -29.38 -12.65
CA SER A 11 7.73 -29.10 -13.50
C SER A 11 6.43 -29.50 -12.78
N GLU A 12 5.30 -28.87 -13.13
CA GLU A 12 3.98 -29.14 -12.48
C GLU A 12 3.61 -30.63 -12.49
N GLU A 13 3.88 -31.32 -13.59
CA GLU A 13 3.64 -32.76 -13.73
C GLU A 13 4.66 -33.60 -12.94
N GLY A 14 5.92 -33.16 -12.85
CA GLY A 14 6.93 -33.78 -11.99
C GLY A 14 6.60 -33.64 -10.50
N VAL A 15 6.12 -32.47 -10.08
CA VAL A 15 5.56 -32.19 -8.74
C VAL A 15 4.38 -33.11 -8.47
N ARG A 16 3.42 -33.20 -9.40
CA ARG A 16 2.22 -34.03 -9.25
C ARG A 16 2.59 -35.51 -9.08
N LEU A 17 3.41 -36.06 -9.97
CA LEU A 17 3.86 -37.46 -9.91
C LEU A 17 4.68 -37.78 -8.65
N LEU A 18 5.53 -36.85 -8.21
CA LEU A 18 6.28 -36.95 -6.95
C LEU A 18 5.34 -37.02 -5.74
N LEU A 19 4.35 -36.12 -5.67
CA LEU A 19 3.42 -36.02 -4.55
C LEU A 19 2.43 -37.20 -4.53
N ASP A 20 1.90 -37.61 -5.69
CA ASP A 20 1.07 -38.81 -5.84
C ASP A 20 1.84 -40.07 -5.41
N GLY A 21 3.12 -40.20 -5.79
CA GLY A 21 4.00 -41.28 -5.32
C GLY A 21 4.22 -41.23 -3.80
N LEU A 22 4.45 -40.04 -3.24
CA LEU A 22 4.63 -39.83 -1.80
C LEU A 22 3.35 -40.04 -0.97
N CYS A 23 2.15 -40.02 -1.56
CA CYS A 23 0.90 -40.40 -0.86
C CYS A 23 0.99 -41.83 -0.28
N SER A 24 1.64 -42.75 -1.01
CA SER A 24 1.85 -44.15 -0.59
C SER A 24 3.03 -44.34 0.36
N ASN A 25 3.89 -43.33 0.51
CA ASN A 25 5.17 -43.47 1.22
C ASN A 25 4.98 -43.42 2.75
N THR A 26 5.71 -44.28 3.47
CA THR A 26 5.67 -44.38 4.93
C THR A 26 7.00 -44.04 5.62
N THR A 27 8.06 -43.71 4.86
CA THR A 27 9.45 -43.62 5.33
C THR A 27 10.00 -42.19 5.37
N VAL A 28 9.47 -41.29 4.54
CA VAL A 28 9.79 -39.86 4.53
C VAL A 28 9.05 -39.17 5.69
N LYS A 29 9.82 -38.47 6.53
CA LYS A 29 9.34 -37.71 7.70
C LYS A 29 9.52 -36.20 7.55
N SER A 30 10.46 -35.77 6.73
CA SER A 30 10.65 -34.36 6.36
C SER A 30 10.68 -34.26 4.84
N LEU A 31 9.93 -33.32 4.29
CA LEU A 31 9.85 -33.03 2.87
C LEU A 31 10.13 -31.55 2.65
N ASP A 32 11.22 -31.22 1.97
CA ASP A 32 11.54 -29.85 1.54
C ASP A 32 11.35 -29.74 0.02
N LEU A 33 10.47 -28.82 -0.37
CA LEU A 33 10.09 -28.49 -1.74
C LEU A 33 10.20 -26.97 -2.00
N LYS A 34 11.01 -26.23 -1.23
CA LYS A 34 11.18 -24.78 -1.41
C LYS A 34 11.54 -24.39 -2.85
N GLY A 35 11.13 -23.21 -3.30
CA GLY A 35 11.58 -22.61 -4.57
C GLY A 35 11.19 -23.35 -5.86
N ASN A 36 10.21 -24.26 -5.83
CA ASN A 36 9.77 -25.02 -7.01
C ASN A 36 8.57 -24.39 -7.75
N ASN A 37 7.97 -23.31 -7.23
CA ASN A 37 6.83 -22.62 -7.82
C ASN A 37 5.67 -23.57 -8.18
N LEU A 38 5.18 -24.30 -7.18
CA LEU A 38 4.26 -25.44 -7.32
C LEU A 38 2.90 -25.12 -7.99
N ARG A 39 2.50 -23.82 -8.05
CA ARG A 39 1.26 -23.33 -8.67
C ARG A 39 -0.01 -24.02 -8.13
N SER A 40 -1.13 -23.89 -8.83
CA SER A 40 -2.42 -24.49 -8.48
C SER A 40 -2.39 -26.02 -8.45
N VAL A 41 -1.80 -26.66 -9.47
CA VAL A 41 -1.71 -28.12 -9.61
C VAL A 41 -0.93 -28.74 -8.45
N GLY A 42 0.21 -28.15 -8.09
CA GLY A 42 1.00 -28.60 -6.95
C GLY A 42 0.35 -28.31 -5.59
N ALA A 43 -0.44 -27.23 -5.47
CA ALA A 43 -1.25 -26.99 -4.27
C ALA A 43 -2.34 -28.07 -4.07
N GLU A 44 -3.05 -28.44 -5.14
CA GLU A 44 -4.04 -29.53 -5.10
C GLU A 44 -3.37 -30.89 -4.80
N ALA A 45 -2.21 -31.17 -5.41
CA ALA A 45 -1.42 -32.38 -5.17
C ALA A 45 -0.87 -32.44 -3.73
N LEU A 46 -0.48 -31.30 -3.13
CA LEU A 46 -0.13 -31.22 -1.71
C LEU A 46 -1.36 -31.44 -0.82
N GLY A 47 -2.54 -30.97 -1.22
CA GLY A 47 -3.80 -31.29 -0.54
C GLY A 47 -4.09 -32.79 -0.53
N LYS A 48 -3.88 -33.47 -1.66
CA LYS A 48 -3.98 -34.94 -1.79
C LYS A 48 -2.92 -35.64 -0.91
N LEU A 49 -1.67 -35.20 -0.95
CA LEU A 49 -0.58 -35.69 -0.09
C LEU A 49 -0.98 -35.61 1.39
N LEU A 50 -1.36 -34.42 1.88
CA LEU A 50 -1.72 -34.22 3.28
C LEU A 50 -2.94 -35.04 3.70
N ARG A 51 -3.88 -35.31 2.78
CA ARG A 51 -5.07 -36.14 3.08
C ARG A 51 -4.75 -37.63 3.20
N GLN A 52 -3.72 -38.13 2.51
CA GLN A 52 -3.38 -39.55 2.43
C GLN A 52 -2.17 -39.97 3.26
N ASN A 53 -1.09 -39.18 3.22
CA ASN A 53 0.20 -39.51 3.84
C ASN A 53 0.14 -39.39 5.37
N LYS A 54 0.75 -40.36 6.06
CA LYS A 54 0.77 -40.50 7.53
C LYS A 54 2.17 -40.52 8.14
N SER A 55 3.21 -40.25 7.36
CA SER A 55 4.62 -40.30 7.79
C SER A 55 5.29 -38.93 7.83
N VAL A 56 4.90 -38.00 6.95
CA VAL A 56 5.46 -36.64 6.88
C VAL A 56 5.05 -35.85 8.12
N ARG A 57 6.06 -35.33 8.83
CA ARG A 57 5.96 -34.55 10.06
C ARG A 57 6.47 -33.12 9.89
N SER A 58 7.39 -32.89 8.95
CA SER A 58 7.87 -31.56 8.58
C SER A 58 7.70 -31.36 7.07
N LEU A 59 7.15 -30.23 6.68
CA LEU A 59 6.89 -29.87 5.29
C LEU A 59 7.32 -28.42 5.03
N THR A 60 8.37 -28.26 4.22
CA THR A 60 8.92 -26.94 3.84
C THR A 60 8.48 -26.60 2.43
N LEU A 61 7.73 -25.50 2.30
CA LEU A 61 7.13 -25.02 1.06
C LEU A 61 7.52 -23.56 0.76
N GLU A 62 8.60 -23.06 1.36
CA GLU A 62 9.08 -21.69 1.18
C GLU A 62 9.22 -21.29 -0.32
N TRP A 63 8.85 -20.06 -0.71
CA TRP A 63 8.98 -19.53 -2.09
C TRP A 63 8.18 -20.30 -3.17
N ASN A 64 7.02 -20.89 -2.85
CA ASN A 64 6.19 -21.64 -3.83
C ASN A 64 4.94 -20.92 -4.36
N SER A 65 4.67 -19.68 -3.92
CA SER A 65 3.55 -18.84 -4.41
C SER A 65 2.15 -19.49 -4.33
N LEU A 66 1.95 -20.43 -3.40
CA LEU A 66 0.70 -21.20 -3.26
C LEU A 66 -0.53 -20.30 -3.05
N GLY A 67 -0.36 -19.17 -2.36
CA GLY A 67 -1.40 -18.21 -2.03
C GLY A 67 -1.92 -17.35 -3.20
N MET A 68 -1.30 -17.40 -4.38
CA MET A 68 -1.86 -16.80 -5.60
C MET A 68 -3.01 -17.61 -6.21
N TRP A 69 -3.19 -18.87 -5.78
CA TRP A 69 -4.11 -19.82 -6.40
C TRP A 69 -5.19 -20.22 -5.39
N GLU A 70 -6.16 -19.33 -5.13
CA GLU A 70 -7.13 -19.47 -4.03
C GLU A 70 -7.81 -20.85 -3.98
N GLU A 71 -8.33 -21.37 -5.11
CA GLU A 71 -8.93 -22.72 -5.17
C GLU A 71 -7.93 -23.84 -4.80
N GLY A 72 -6.70 -23.77 -5.31
CA GLY A 72 -5.64 -24.75 -5.01
C GLY A 72 -5.20 -24.68 -3.55
N PHE A 73 -5.14 -23.48 -2.98
CA PHE A 73 -4.85 -23.26 -1.56
C PHE A 73 -5.99 -23.75 -0.65
N SER A 74 -7.24 -23.66 -1.11
CA SER A 74 -8.40 -24.25 -0.44
C SER A 74 -8.30 -25.77 -0.37
N PHE A 75 -7.93 -26.44 -1.48
CA PHE A 75 -7.64 -27.88 -1.48
C PHE A 75 -6.46 -28.25 -0.57
N PHE A 76 -5.40 -27.45 -0.55
CA PHE A 76 -4.28 -27.61 0.40
C PHE A 76 -4.77 -27.52 1.86
N CYS A 77 -5.57 -26.50 2.20
CA CYS A 77 -6.14 -26.32 3.53
C CYS A 77 -7.10 -27.46 3.91
N GLN A 78 -7.89 -27.97 2.97
CA GLN A 78 -8.75 -29.15 3.19
C GLN A 78 -7.93 -30.43 3.45
N GLY A 79 -6.77 -30.59 2.78
CA GLY A 79 -5.80 -31.65 3.06
C GLY A 79 -5.19 -31.51 4.46
N LEU A 80 -4.71 -30.31 4.83
CA LEU A 80 -4.15 -30.01 6.14
C LEU A 80 -5.16 -30.23 7.28
N ARG A 81 -6.43 -29.87 7.06
CA ARG A 81 -7.55 -30.12 8.00
C ARG A 81 -7.77 -31.60 8.30
N ALA A 82 -7.48 -32.49 7.35
CA ALA A 82 -7.61 -33.94 7.50
C ALA A 82 -6.33 -34.62 8.03
N ASN A 83 -5.17 -33.97 7.90
CA ASN A 83 -3.90 -34.53 8.34
C ASN A 83 -3.76 -34.47 9.88
N ASN A 84 -3.37 -35.59 10.49
CA ASN A 84 -3.12 -35.69 11.94
C ASN A 84 -1.70 -36.22 12.25
N PHE A 85 -0.74 -35.94 11.36
CA PHE A 85 0.65 -36.40 11.44
C PHE A 85 1.69 -35.29 11.23
N LEU A 86 1.34 -34.23 10.47
CA LEU A 86 2.19 -33.07 10.25
C LEU A 86 2.32 -32.25 11.54
N GLN A 87 3.55 -31.91 11.92
CA GLN A 87 3.90 -31.21 13.16
C GLN A 87 4.52 -29.83 12.88
N HIS A 88 5.31 -29.71 11.81
CA HIS A 88 5.95 -28.48 11.35
C HIS A 88 5.53 -28.19 9.90
N LEU A 89 5.10 -26.96 9.62
CA LEU A 89 4.73 -26.50 8.29
C LEU A 89 5.33 -25.11 8.04
N ASP A 90 6.10 -24.97 6.96
CA ASP A 90 6.72 -23.72 6.57
C ASP A 90 6.17 -23.25 5.22
N LEU A 91 5.48 -22.11 5.26
CA LEU A 91 4.79 -21.45 4.15
C LEU A 91 5.36 -20.04 3.90
N ARG A 92 6.64 -19.79 4.24
CA ARG A 92 7.29 -18.49 3.99
C ARG A 92 7.27 -18.08 2.52
N ASN A 93 7.12 -16.79 2.22
CA ASN A 93 7.11 -16.26 0.84
C ASN A 93 6.15 -17.00 -0.13
N ASN A 94 4.95 -17.37 0.32
CA ASN A 94 3.93 -18.05 -0.51
C ASN A 94 2.84 -17.12 -1.06
N GLN A 95 2.94 -15.82 -0.86
CA GLN A 95 1.96 -14.82 -1.30
C GLN A 95 0.54 -15.06 -0.72
N ILE A 96 0.43 -15.72 0.44
CA ILE A 96 -0.85 -16.02 1.10
C ILE A 96 -1.57 -14.72 1.46
N ASN A 97 -2.77 -14.53 0.91
CA ASN A 97 -3.60 -13.35 1.14
C ASN A 97 -4.53 -13.52 2.36
N HIS A 98 -5.36 -12.51 2.62
CA HIS A 98 -6.30 -12.51 3.74
C HIS A 98 -7.42 -13.58 3.63
N GLN A 99 -7.78 -14.04 2.42
CA GLN A 99 -8.77 -15.10 2.21
C GLN A 99 -8.18 -16.47 2.52
N GLY A 100 -7.02 -16.79 1.92
CA GLY A 100 -6.28 -18.02 2.21
C GLY A 100 -5.89 -18.14 3.69
N ALA A 101 -5.55 -17.04 4.35
CA ALA A 101 -5.34 -17.03 5.80
C ALA A 101 -6.62 -17.40 6.60
N GLY A 102 -7.80 -17.04 6.11
CA GLY A 102 -9.09 -17.47 6.66
C GLY A 102 -9.35 -18.96 6.46
N GLU A 103 -9.02 -19.52 5.30
CA GLU A 103 -9.12 -20.96 5.04
C GLU A 103 -8.12 -21.77 5.88
N LEU A 104 -6.90 -21.27 6.01
CA LEU A 104 -5.88 -21.85 6.86
C LEU A 104 -6.32 -21.82 8.34
N ALA A 105 -6.90 -20.72 8.80
CA ALA A 105 -7.50 -20.65 10.13
C ALA A 105 -8.63 -21.69 10.31
N MET A 106 -9.53 -21.85 9.33
CA MET A 106 -10.55 -22.89 9.36
C MET A 106 -9.95 -24.30 9.43
N ALA A 107 -8.90 -24.59 8.67
CA ALA A 107 -8.18 -25.87 8.74
C ALA A 107 -7.55 -26.11 10.12
N LEU A 108 -6.92 -25.08 10.69
CA LEU A 108 -6.29 -25.12 12.02
C LEU A 108 -7.30 -25.33 13.16
N THR A 109 -8.56 -24.91 13.04
CA THR A 109 -9.57 -25.20 14.09
C THR A 109 -9.82 -26.69 14.33
N GLN A 110 -9.50 -27.56 13.35
CA GLN A 110 -9.78 -29.00 13.41
C GLN A 110 -8.52 -29.88 13.26
N ASN A 111 -7.41 -29.33 12.77
CA ASN A 111 -6.12 -30.03 12.82
C ASN A 111 -5.68 -30.23 14.29
N THR A 112 -5.25 -31.45 14.64
CA THR A 112 -4.81 -31.79 16.01
C THR A 112 -3.36 -32.29 16.10
N SER A 113 -2.54 -32.06 15.07
CA SER A 113 -1.13 -32.50 15.03
C SER A 113 -0.12 -31.39 14.86
N LEU A 114 -0.50 -30.29 14.19
CA LEU A 114 0.40 -29.19 13.88
C LEU A 114 0.77 -28.44 15.16
N GLN A 115 2.07 -28.23 15.35
CA GLN A 115 2.67 -27.57 16.51
C GLN A 115 3.38 -26.28 16.12
N GLU A 116 3.90 -26.21 14.89
CA GLU A 116 4.74 -25.13 14.41
C GLU A 116 4.33 -24.75 12.97
N LEU A 117 4.03 -23.48 12.77
CA LEU A 117 3.58 -22.92 11.49
C LEU A 117 4.33 -21.63 11.19
N ASP A 118 5.11 -21.61 10.11
CA ASP A 118 5.80 -20.42 9.64
C ASP A 118 5.06 -19.79 8.47
N LEU A 119 4.64 -18.53 8.64
CA LEU A 119 3.93 -17.74 7.63
C LEU A 119 4.67 -16.44 7.30
N ARG A 120 5.96 -16.30 7.67
CA ARG A 120 6.69 -15.04 7.47
C ARG A 120 6.72 -14.61 6.00
N TRP A 121 6.63 -13.30 5.77
CA TRP A 121 6.65 -12.69 4.44
C TRP A 121 5.51 -13.18 3.52
N ASN A 122 4.27 -13.16 4.00
CA ASN A 122 3.05 -13.28 3.19
C ASN A 122 2.21 -11.98 3.29
N ASN A 123 0.99 -11.94 2.72
CA ASN A 123 0.13 -10.74 2.66
C ASN A 123 -1.20 -10.95 3.41
N ILE A 124 -1.11 -11.49 4.63
CA ILE A 124 -2.24 -11.94 5.46
C ILE A 124 -3.11 -10.75 5.95
N GLY A 125 -2.48 -9.63 6.32
CA GLY A 125 -3.16 -8.42 6.78
C GLY A 125 -4.01 -8.57 8.06
N LEU A 126 -4.71 -7.51 8.45
CA LEU A 126 -5.55 -7.48 9.66
C LEU A 126 -6.66 -8.55 9.66
N LEU A 127 -7.32 -8.79 8.53
CA LEU A 127 -8.43 -9.75 8.46
C LEU A 127 -7.96 -11.19 8.66
N GLY A 128 -6.90 -11.60 7.95
CA GLY A 128 -6.30 -12.92 8.12
C GLY A 128 -5.67 -13.10 9.51
N GLY A 129 -5.03 -12.06 10.06
CA GLY A 129 -4.50 -12.08 11.42
C GLY A 129 -5.59 -12.29 12.49
N ARG A 130 -6.77 -11.67 12.33
CA ARG A 130 -7.93 -11.92 13.19
C ARG A 130 -8.51 -13.32 13.01
N ALA A 131 -8.53 -13.88 11.79
CA ALA A 131 -8.98 -15.25 11.56
C ALA A 131 -8.06 -16.26 12.29
N LEU A 132 -6.74 -16.09 12.19
CA LEU A 132 -5.75 -16.91 12.88
C LEU A 132 -5.85 -16.77 14.42
N LEU A 133 -6.02 -15.55 14.93
CA LEU A 133 -6.28 -15.35 16.37
C LEU A 133 -7.55 -16.10 16.83
N ASN A 134 -8.64 -16.04 16.06
CA ASN A 134 -9.87 -16.76 16.38
C ASN A 134 -9.69 -18.29 16.34
N CYS A 135 -8.89 -18.86 15.42
CA CYS A 135 -8.69 -20.31 15.39
C CYS A 135 -7.84 -20.82 16.58
N LEU A 136 -6.92 -20.02 17.12
CA LEU A 136 -6.10 -20.36 18.29
C LEU A 136 -6.91 -20.54 19.59
N HIS A 137 -8.11 -19.97 19.68
CA HIS A 137 -9.00 -20.22 20.83
C HIS A 137 -9.57 -21.66 20.84
N SER A 138 -9.63 -22.31 19.66
CA SER A 138 -10.11 -23.68 19.48
C SER A 138 -8.96 -24.68 19.36
N ASN A 139 -7.93 -24.35 18.59
CA ASN A 139 -6.73 -25.17 18.40
C ASN A 139 -5.88 -25.16 19.69
N LYS A 140 -5.55 -26.36 20.19
CA LYS A 140 -4.81 -26.57 21.44
C LYS A 140 -3.49 -27.31 21.23
N THR A 141 -2.94 -27.24 20.02
CA THR A 141 -1.76 -28.01 19.59
C THR A 141 -0.67 -27.14 18.99
N LEU A 142 -1.04 -26.00 18.38
CA LEU A 142 -0.11 -25.02 17.84
C LEU A 142 0.56 -24.21 18.97
N LYS A 143 1.89 -24.16 18.91
CA LYS A 143 2.80 -23.61 19.93
C LYS A 143 3.64 -22.46 19.38
N ARG A 144 4.02 -22.54 18.10
CA ARG A 144 4.72 -21.47 17.37
C ARG A 144 3.97 -21.13 16.09
N LEU A 145 3.69 -19.83 15.90
CA LEU A 145 3.08 -19.27 14.70
C LEU A 145 3.84 -17.98 14.34
N GLU A 146 4.68 -18.06 13.32
CA GLU A 146 5.57 -16.96 12.93
C GLU A 146 4.90 -16.06 11.88
N LEU A 147 4.61 -14.80 12.26
CA LEU A 147 3.84 -13.84 11.45
C LEU A 147 4.63 -12.59 11.02
N ALA A 148 5.94 -12.53 11.24
CA ALA A 148 6.75 -11.38 10.82
C ALA A 148 6.61 -11.06 9.32
N GLY A 149 6.48 -9.77 8.98
CA GLY A 149 6.38 -9.31 7.58
C GLY A 149 4.99 -9.44 6.93
N ASN A 150 3.92 -9.72 7.68
CA ASN A 150 2.57 -9.98 7.14
C ASN A 150 1.59 -8.80 7.10
N ASN A 151 2.04 -7.58 7.42
CA ASN A 151 1.19 -6.40 7.58
C ASN A 151 0.01 -6.60 8.58
N VAL A 152 0.24 -7.41 9.62
CA VAL A 152 -0.70 -7.64 10.74
C VAL A 152 -0.42 -6.59 11.83
N PRO A 153 -1.44 -5.86 12.34
CA PRO A 153 -1.22 -4.88 13.41
C PRO A 153 -0.68 -5.49 14.70
N GLY A 154 0.21 -4.76 15.38
CA GLY A 154 0.97 -5.25 16.53
C GLY A 154 0.12 -5.76 17.71
N ASP A 155 -1.09 -5.23 17.90
CA ASP A 155 -1.96 -5.68 18.99
C ASP A 155 -2.62 -7.04 18.70
N VAL A 156 -2.82 -7.38 17.42
CA VAL A 156 -3.23 -8.72 16.98
C VAL A 156 -2.07 -9.71 17.12
N LEU A 157 -0.84 -9.28 16.82
CA LEU A 157 0.36 -10.11 17.05
C LEU A 157 0.54 -10.45 18.54
N LYS A 158 0.48 -9.45 19.44
CA LYS A 158 0.52 -9.69 20.90
C LYS A 158 -0.58 -10.64 21.39
N ALA A 159 -1.80 -10.53 20.84
CA ALA A 159 -2.90 -11.42 21.20
C ALA A 159 -2.67 -12.86 20.70
N VAL A 160 -2.04 -13.02 19.52
CA VAL A 160 -1.59 -14.32 19.00
C VAL A 160 -0.49 -14.91 19.89
N GLU A 161 0.52 -14.12 20.26
CA GLU A 161 1.60 -14.51 21.18
C GLU A 161 1.05 -14.99 22.54
N GLN A 162 0.08 -14.26 23.11
CA GLN A 162 -0.59 -14.65 24.36
C GLN A 162 -1.39 -15.96 24.24
N ALA A 163 -2.08 -16.18 23.11
CA ALA A 163 -2.82 -17.41 22.86
C ALA A 163 -1.89 -18.63 22.71
N LEU A 164 -0.74 -18.45 22.04
CA LEU A 164 0.29 -19.49 21.90
C LEU A 164 0.96 -19.81 23.25
N ALA A 165 1.28 -18.80 24.05
CA ALA A 165 1.81 -18.98 25.40
C ALA A 165 0.85 -19.81 26.27
N HIS A 166 -0.45 -19.47 26.25
CA HIS A 166 -1.46 -20.24 26.98
C HIS A 166 -1.58 -21.70 26.50
N ASN A 167 -1.43 -21.96 25.19
CA ASN A 167 -1.36 -23.33 24.66
C ASN A 167 -0.10 -24.09 25.12
N GLN A 168 1.03 -23.40 25.26
CA GLN A 168 2.29 -24.00 25.70
C GLN A 168 2.29 -24.28 27.22
N ASP A 169 1.81 -23.35 28.04
CA ASP A 169 1.59 -23.55 29.49
C ASP A 169 0.65 -24.74 29.75
N ARG A 170 -0.43 -24.81 28.96
CA ARG A 170 -1.39 -25.91 28.97
C ARG A 170 -0.75 -27.25 28.60
N GLU A 171 0.23 -27.29 27.69
CA GLU A 171 0.98 -28.53 27.42
C GLU A 171 1.87 -28.92 28.60
N VAL A 172 2.57 -27.98 29.23
CA VAL A 172 3.41 -28.24 30.41
C VAL A 172 2.57 -28.89 31.51
N ILE A 173 1.45 -28.27 31.89
CA ILE A 173 0.52 -28.79 32.91
C ILE A 173 -0.01 -30.19 32.55
N LEU A 174 -0.37 -30.43 31.28
CA LEU A 174 -0.81 -31.75 30.81
C LEU A 174 0.31 -32.79 30.78
N SER A 175 1.57 -32.37 30.58
CA SER A 175 2.74 -33.26 30.64
C SER A 175 3.06 -33.66 32.09
N GLU A 176 2.98 -32.72 33.02
CA GLU A 176 3.16 -32.95 34.47
C GLU A 176 2.09 -33.89 35.01
N ALA A 177 0.81 -33.63 34.69
CA ALA A 177 -0.30 -34.50 35.07
C ALA A 177 -0.15 -35.94 34.50
N ARG A 178 0.31 -36.07 33.24
CA ARG A 178 0.62 -37.39 32.65
C ARG A 178 1.80 -38.07 33.35
N ASN A 179 2.82 -37.33 33.73
CA ASN A 179 3.98 -37.87 34.45
C ASN A 179 3.58 -38.34 35.86
N GLN A 180 2.75 -37.58 36.58
CA GLN A 180 2.16 -37.98 37.86
C GLN A 180 1.32 -39.25 37.72
N VAL A 181 0.42 -39.33 36.73
CA VAL A 181 -0.37 -40.55 36.46
C VAL A 181 0.52 -41.74 36.10
N ASN A 182 1.61 -41.54 35.35
CA ASN A 182 2.57 -42.59 35.02
C ASN A 182 3.38 -43.07 36.25
N ILE A 183 3.67 -42.20 37.21
CA ILE A 183 4.31 -42.56 38.49
C ILE A 183 3.33 -43.35 39.36
N LEU A 184 2.14 -42.81 39.61
CA LEU A 184 1.09 -43.48 40.39
C LEU A 184 0.70 -44.84 39.81
N SER A 185 0.64 -44.97 38.48
CA SER A 185 0.37 -46.25 37.79
C SER A 185 1.48 -47.29 38.03
N LYS A 186 2.75 -46.86 38.05
CA LYS A 186 3.88 -47.73 38.42
C LYS A 186 3.85 -48.12 39.89
N GLU A 187 3.53 -47.19 40.79
CA GLU A 187 3.41 -47.45 42.23
C GLU A 187 2.29 -48.45 42.51
N VAL A 188 1.12 -48.29 41.88
CA VAL A 188 -0.01 -49.23 41.96
C VAL A 188 0.37 -50.61 41.40
N LEU A 189 1.15 -50.68 40.32
CA LEU A 189 1.70 -51.95 39.82
C LEU A 189 2.65 -52.61 40.82
N SER A 190 3.64 -51.88 41.34
CA SER A 190 4.58 -52.44 42.34
C SER A 190 3.88 -52.87 43.63
N LEU A 191 2.90 -52.10 44.11
CA LEU A 191 2.09 -52.47 45.28
C LEU A 191 1.24 -53.71 45.00
N LYS A 192 0.71 -53.86 43.77
CA LYS A 192 -0.03 -55.05 43.36
C LYS A 192 0.88 -56.28 43.29
N ASP A 193 2.07 -56.15 42.73
CA ASP A 193 3.03 -57.26 42.62
C ASP A 193 3.60 -57.65 44.00
N GLU A 194 3.85 -56.69 44.88
CA GLU A 194 4.23 -56.95 46.27
C GLU A 194 3.08 -57.59 47.07
N LYS A 195 1.82 -57.19 46.85
CA LYS A 195 0.65 -57.84 47.47
C LYS A 195 0.38 -59.23 46.89
N ASN A 196 0.59 -59.45 45.60
CA ASN A 196 0.57 -60.78 44.99
C ASN A 196 1.65 -61.67 45.63
N LYS A 197 2.86 -61.15 45.82
CA LYS A 197 3.94 -61.89 46.48
C LYS A 197 3.58 -62.23 47.93
N GLN A 198 3.12 -61.26 48.72
CA GLN A 198 2.66 -61.50 50.10
C GLN A 198 1.51 -62.52 50.17
N PHE A 199 0.63 -62.57 49.15
CA PHE A 199 -0.41 -63.58 49.05
C PHE A 199 0.15 -64.98 48.72
N MET A 200 1.11 -65.09 47.81
CA MET A 200 1.80 -66.35 47.51
C MET A 200 2.61 -66.85 48.72
N ASP A 201 3.38 -65.97 49.37
CA ASP A 201 4.11 -66.26 50.61
C ASP A 201 3.15 -66.78 51.71
N PHE A 202 1.94 -66.21 51.81
CA PHE A 202 0.90 -66.68 52.73
C PHE A 202 0.31 -68.04 52.33
N VAL A 203 0.00 -68.27 51.05
CA VAL A 203 -0.46 -69.57 50.54
C VAL A 203 0.58 -70.65 50.82
N ASP A 204 1.87 -70.38 50.58
CA ASP A 204 2.98 -71.27 50.91
C ASP A 204 3.07 -71.59 52.41
N THR A 205 2.76 -70.64 53.31
CA THR A 205 2.66 -70.94 54.76
C THR A 205 1.44 -71.78 55.11
N VAL A 206 0.28 -71.52 54.50
CA VAL A 206 -0.95 -72.28 54.72
C VAL A 206 -0.81 -73.72 54.21
N ASP A 207 -0.14 -73.95 53.09
CA ASP A 207 0.11 -75.29 52.55
C ASP A 207 1.18 -76.05 53.34
N LYS A 208 2.17 -75.36 53.92
CA LYS A 208 3.07 -75.95 54.94
C LYS A 208 2.31 -76.37 56.20
N GLU A 209 1.43 -75.53 56.74
CA GLU A 209 0.58 -75.91 57.88
C GLU A 209 -0.33 -77.10 57.57
N LYS A 210 -0.90 -77.18 56.35
CA LYS A 210 -1.66 -78.36 55.90
C LYS A 210 -0.78 -79.61 55.82
N GLU A 211 0.44 -79.51 55.28
CA GLU A 211 1.38 -80.63 55.26
C GLU A 211 1.77 -81.08 56.68
N GLU A 212 2.07 -80.17 57.59
CA GLU A 212 2.38 -80.51 58.98
C GLU A 212 1.19 -81.11 59.72
N ARG A 213 -0.03 -80.61 59.49
CA ARG A 213 -1.27 -81.21 59.99
C ARG A 213 -1.46 -82.62 59.42
N ALA A 214 -1.28 -82.84 58.12
CA ALA A 214 -1.41 -84.15 57.49
C ALA A 214 -0.30 -85.15 57.92
N ARG A 215 0.92 -84.66 58.22
CA ARG A 215 1.99 -85.46 58.85
C ARG A 215 1.61 -85.82 60.29
N SER A 216 1.02 -84.89 61.04
CA SER A 216 0.53 -85.13 62.41
C SER A 216 -0.61 -86.15 62.44
N GLU A 217 -1.58 -86.04 61.52
CA GLU A 217 -2.68 -86.99 61.33
C GLU A 217 -2.17 -88.40 60.96
N LYS A 218 -1.17 -88.50 60.07
CA LYS A 218 -0.49 -89.79 59.78
C LYS A 218 0.22 -90.36 61.01
N MET A 219 0.89 -89.52 61.80
CA MET A 219 1.55 -89.94 63.05
C MET A 219 0.54 -90.38 64.13
N SER A 220 -0.63 -89.74 64.22
CA SER A 220 -1.70 -90.18 65.13
C SER A 220 -2.35 -91.49 64.64
N ALA A 221 -2.58 -91.64 63.33
CA ALA A 221 -3.11 -92.87 62.75
C ALA A 221 -2.14 -94.05 62.97
N ALA A 222 -0.83 -93.85 62.77
CA ALA A 222 0.19 -94.88 63.04
C ALA A 222 0.21 -95.31 64.52
N ARG A 223 0.05 -94.36 65.47
CA ARG A 223 -0.11 -94.69 66.89
C ARG A 223 -1.38 -95.48 67.19
N VAL A 224 -2.50 -95.19 66.51
CA VAL A 224 -3.74 -95.96 66.66
C VAL A 224 -3.55 -97.40 66.16
N SER A 225 -2.89 -97.59 65.01
CA SER A 225 -2.55 -98.94 64.52
C SER A 225 -1.67 -99.72 65.49
N GLN A 226 -0.62 -99.10 66.04
CA GLN A 226 0.26 -99.75 67.03
C GLN A 226 -0.46 -100.14 68.32
N LEU A 227 -1.44 -99.32 68.76
CA LEU A 227 -2.28 -99.66 69.91
C LEU A 227 -3.27 -100.80 69.61
N GLN A 228 -3.73 -100.92 68.36
CA GLN A 228 -4.58 -102.02 67.91
C GLN A 228 -3.79 -103.33 67.83
N GLU A 229 -2.59 -103.32 67.24
CA GLU A 229 -1.70 -104.48 67.18
C GLU A 229 -1.37 -105.02 68.59
N ALA A 230 -1.04 -104.12 69.53
CA ALA A 230 -0.78 -104.49 70.92
C ALA A 230 -2.03 -105.05 71.66
N LEU A 231 -3.25 -104.67 71.25
CA LEU A 231 -4.49 -105.23 71.78
C LEU A 231 -4.73 -106.65 71.27
N ASP A 232 -4.46 -106.89 69.99
CA ASP A 232 -4.62 -108.19 69.34
C ASP A 232 -3.56 -109.21 69.84
N GLU A 233 -2.34 -108.77 70.16
CA GLU A 233 -1.33 -109.59 70.85
C GLU A 233 -1.82 -110.06 72.24
N GLN A 234 -2.41 -109.18 73.05
CA GLN A 234 -3.00 -109.56 74.34
C GLN A 234 -4.14 -110.58 74.16
N TYR A 235 -4.95 -110.42 73.11
CA TYR A 235 -6.02 -111.35 72.77
C TYR A 235 -5.49 -112.73 72.36
N SER A 236 -4.34 -112.78 71.66
CA SER A 236 -3.64 -114.02 71.32
C SER A 236 -3.08 -114.74 72.56
N ILE A 237 -2.43 -113.99 73.48
CA ILE A 237 -1.89 -114.52 74.73
C ILE A 237 -3.02 -115.14 75.59
N MET A 238 -4.15 -114.46 75.72
CA MET A 238 -5.34 -114.94 76.43
C MET A 238 -5.84 -116.29 75.88
N ASN A 239 -5.87 -116.46 74.55
CA ASN A 239 -6.25 -117.74 73.93
C ASN A 239 -5.21 -118.85 74.17
N SER A 240 -3.91 -118.52 74.25
CA SER A 240 -2.85 -119.50 74.57
C SER A 240 -2.91 -120.04 76.01
N LEU A 241 -3.50 -119.28 76.94
CA LEU A 241 -3.76 -119.72 78.31
C LEU A 241 -4.96 -120.66 78.38
N LYS A 242 -5.99 -120.40 77.56
CA LYS A 242 -7.21 -121.22 77.46
C LYS A 242 -6.94 -122.66 77.02
N THR A 243 -6.02 -122.87 76.06
CA THR A 243 -5.67 -124.22 75.58
C THR A 243 -4.84 -125.02 76.59
N LYS A 244 -4.00 -124.36 77.39
CA LYS A 244 -3.21 -125.02 78.45
C LYS A 244 -4.08 -125.60 79.57
N LEU A 245 -5.25 -125.01 79.84
CA LEU A 245 -6.21 -125.50 80.81
C LEU A 245 -6.80 -126.88 80.43
N GLN A 246 -7.03 -127.11 79.13
CA GLN A 246 -7.64 -128.35 78.64
C GLN A 246 -6.69 -129.56 78.73
N MET A 247 -5.38 -129.33 78.66
CA MET A 247 -4.38 -130.41 78.76
C MET A 247 -4.25 -130.98 80.17
N THR A 248 -4.58 -130.20 81.21
CA THR A 248 -4.57 -130.68 82.61
C THR A 248 -5.77 -131.57 82.96
N GLU A 249 -6.88 -131.48 82.23
CA GLU A 249 -8.09 -132.26 82.49
C GLU A 249 -7.95 -133.72 81.99
N ALA A 250 -7.18 -133.95 80.93
CA ALA A 250 -6.99 -135.27 80.32
C ALA A 250 -6.12 -136.25 81.16
N ALA A 251 -5.30 -135.73 82.08
CA ALA A 251 -4.31 -136.54 82.81
C ALA A 251 -4.90 -137.39 83.96
N LEU A 252 -6.16 -137.14 84.37
CA LEU A 252 -6.75 -137.74 85.56
C LEU A 252 -7.45 -139.10 85.31
N ALA A 253 -7.69 -139.46 84.05
CA ALA A 253 -8.65 -140.51 83.67
C ALA A 253 -8.08 -141.94 83.50
N LEU A 254 -6.81 -142.20 83.88
CA LEU A 254 -6.07 -143.41 83.46
C LEU A 254 -5.36 -144.19 84.57
N SER A 255 -5.78 -144.05 85.83
CA SER A 255 -5.10 -144.66 87.00
C SER A 255 -5.85 -145.83 87.70
N GLU A 256 -7.10 -146.13 87.35
CA GLU A 256 -8.01 -146.88 88.25
C GLU A 256 -8.26 -148.38 87.99
N GLN A 257 -7.58 -149.06 87.06
CA GLN A 257 -7.74 -150.52 86.94
C GLN A 257 -6.47 -151.34 86.63
N LYS A 258 -5.95 -151.97 87.70
CA LYS A 258 -5.08 -153.15 87.66
C LYS A 258 -5.75 -154.29 88.44
N VAL A 259 -5.35 -155.53 88.10
CA VAL A 259 -5.64 -156.79 88.82
C VAL A 259 -7.08 -157.34 88.68
N HIS A 260 -7.27 -158.27 87.74
CA HIS A 260 -7.76 -159.60 88.10
C HIS A 260 -7.22 -160.72 87.19
N ASN A 261 -5.98 -161.13 87.48
CA ASN A 261 -5.44 -162.49 87.38
C ASN A 261 -5.34 -163.21 86.00
N LEU A 262 -4.09 -163.38 85.57
CA LEU A 262 -3.60 -164.64 84.97
C LEU A 262 -3.64 -165.76 86.04
N GLY A 263 -3.77 -167.03 85.66
CA GLY A 263 -3.74 -168.14 86.62
C GLY A 263 -3.57 -169.55 86.04
N GLU A 264 -4.57 -170.06 85.33
CA GLU A 264 -4.78 -171.51 85.18
C GLU A 264 -5.09 -171.93 83.72
N LEU A 265 -4.58 -173.06 83.18
CA LEU A 265 -3.39 -173.81 83.58
C LEU A 265 -2.80 -174.66 82.41
N LEU A 266 -1.57 -174.37 82.01
CA LEU A 266 -0.45 -175.34 81.85
C LEU A 266 -0.71 -176.78 81.32
N ASN A 267 -1.53 -177.02 80.28
CA ASN A 267 -1.79 -178.40 79.81
C ASN A 267 -1.72 -178.67 78.28
N ALA A 268 -1.41 -177.67 77.45
CA ALA A 268 -1.36 -177.81 75.99
C ALA A 268 0.06 -177.89 75.36
N VAL A 269 1.12 -177.97 76.18
CA VAL A 269 2.54 -177.97 75.74
C VAL A 269 2.96 -179.34 75.17
N LYS A 270 2.25 -179.79 74.12
CA LYS A 270 2.53 -181.00 73.32
C LYS A 270 2.32 -180.81 71.81
N GLN A 271 2.14 -179.58 71.33
CA GLN A 271 1.95 -179.26 69.90
C GLN A 271 2.95 -178.25 69.31
N GLU A 272 3.92 -177.76 70.10
CA GLU A 272 4.90 -176.75 69.65
C GLU A 272 5.98 -177.27 68.67
N GLN A 273 5.92 -178.52 68.22
CA GLN A 273 6.90 -179.06 67.26
C GLN A 273 6.67 -178.57 65.80
N ASN A 274 5.55 -177.89 65.51
CA ASN A 274 5.21 -177.42 64.16
C ASN A 274 5.61 -175.96 63.86
N CYS A 275 5.95 -175.14 64.86
CA CYS A 275 5.95 -173.68 64.71
C CYS A 275 7.16 -173.09 63.96
N VAL A 276 8.25 -173.86 63.77
CA VAL A 276 9.50 -173.37 63.15
C VAL A 276 9.37 -173.11 61.65
N ALA A 277 8.41 -173.76 60.96
CA ALA A 277 8.28 -173.66 59.51
C ALA A 277 7.72 -172.31 59.00
N GLU A 278 6.95 -171.58 59.81
CA GLU A 278 6.28 -170.35 59.34
C GLU A 278 7.21 -169.13 59.24
N CYS A 279 8.31 -169.08 60.00
CA CYS A 279 9.10 -167.86 60.13
C CYS A 279 9.78 -167.47 58.81
N HIS A 280 10.40 -168.42 58.12
CA HIS A 280 11.10 -168.17 56.85
C HIS A 280 10.20 -167.83 55.65
N PHE A 281 8.89 -168.14 55.71
CA PHE A 281 7.98 -167.77 54.63
C PHE A 281 7.68 -166.26 54.60
N ARG A 282 7.59 -165.63 55.77
CA ARG A 282 7.20 -164.22 55.92
C ARG A 282 8.30 -163.26 55.45
N GLU A 283 9.55 -163.55 55.79
CA GLU A 283 10.71 -162.75 55.36
C GLU A 283 10.86 -162.70 53.83
N LEU A 284 10.59 -163.82 53.15
CA LEU A 284 10.67 -163.92 51.68
C LEU A 284 9.51 -163.20 50.97
N GLN A 285 8.37 -162.99 51.63
CA GLN A 285 7.31 -162.11 51.13
C GLN A 285 7.67 -160.63 51.29
N GLN A 286 8.19 -160.24 52.46
CA GLN A 286 8.45 -158.83 52.77
C GLN A 286 9.46 -158.19 51.81
N GLN A 287 10.54 -158.88 51.45
CA GLN A 287 11.52 -158.38 50.48
C GLN A 287 10.95 -158.20 49.06
N LYS A 288 9.94 -158.99 48.67
CA LYS A 288 9.25 -158.79 47.38
C LYS A 288 8.33 -157.57 47.40
N GLN A 289 7.67 -157.31 48.53
CA GLN A 289 6.84 -156.12 48.74
C GLN A 289 7.67 -154.85 48.61
N GLU A 290 8.80 -154.77 49.32
CA GLU A 290 9.70 -153.60 49.28
C GLU A 290 10.32 -153.34 47.90
N GLY A 291 10.51 -154.39 47.09
CA GLY A 291 10.92 -154.26 45.69
C GLY A 291 9.85 -153.56 44.84
N ALA A 292 8.62 -154.06 44.88
CA ALA A 292 7.49 -153.48 44.16
C ALA A 292 7.21 -152.03 44.60
N ASP A 293 7.30 -151.74 45.90
CA ASP A 293 7.10 -150.39 46.43
C ASP A 293 8.22 -149.42 46.01
N ARG A 294 9.42 -149.89 45.64
CA ARG A 294 10.48 -149.04 45.06
C ARG A 294 10.27 -148.82 43.56
N GLU A 295 9.90 -149.85 42.82
CA GLU A 295 9.59 -149.77 41.39
C GLU A 295 8.39 -148.83 41.14
N GLY A 296 7.32 -148.94 41.93
CA GLY A 296 6.16 -148.05 41.86
C GLY A 296 6.47 -146.58 42.14
N ARG A 297 7.40 -146.29 43.06
CA ARG A 297 7.89 -144.91 43.32
C ARG A 297 8.69 -144.36 42.13
N LEU A 298 9.63 -145.15 41.60
CA LEU A 298 10.40 -144.75 40.43
C LEU A 298 9.52 -144.52 39.19
N LEU A 299 8.47 -145.33 38.99
CA LEU A 299 7.48 -145.13 37.93
C LEU A 299 6.64 -143.85 38.15
N HIS A 300 6.27 -143.53 39.39
CA HIS A 300 5.56 -142.29 39.71
C HIS A 300 6.42 -141.04 39.47
N ASP A 301 7.69 -141.07 39.91
CA ASP A 301 8.64 -139.99 39.67
C ASP A 301 8.92 -139.80 38.17
N LEU A 302 8.99 -140.90 37.40
CA LEU A 302 9.12 -140.86 35.93
C LEU A 302 7.86 -140.25 35.28
N SER A 303 6.65 -140.57 35.78
CA SER A 303 5.40 -139.97 35.31
C SER A 303 5.39 -138.47 35.55
N ALA A 304 5.65 -138.03 36.79
CA ALA A 304 5.69 -136.61 37.16
C ALA A 304 6.77 -135.83 36.38
N ALA A 305 7.92 -136.45 36.11
CA ALA A 305 8.95 -135.89 35.23
C ALA A 305 8.46 -135.81 33.77
N SER A 306 7.72 -136.79 33.26
CA SER A 306 7.18 -136.77 31.90
C SER A 306 6.09 -135.69 31.72
N GLU A 307 5.19 -135.53 32.70
CA GLU A 307 4.16 -134.49 32.74
C GLU A 307 4.78 -133.09 32.77
N LYS A 308 5.81 -132.88 33.60
CA LYS A 308 6.55 -131.61 33.67
C LYS A 308 7.27 -131.28 32.35
N ASN A 309 7.84 -132.28 31.67
CA ASN A 309 8.43 -132.10 30.35
C ASN A 309 7.39 -131.77 29.26
N LEU A 310 6.21 -132.38 29.31
CA LEU A 310 5.10 -132.06 28.42
C LEU A 310 4.60 -130.61 28.64
N LEU A 311 4.46 -130.20 29.90
CA LEU A 311 3.99 -128.86 30.26
C LEU A 311 5.01 -127.77 29.87
N LEU A 312 6.32 -128.04 30.05
CA LEU A 312 7.39 -127.16 29.55
C LEU A 312 7.43 -127.09 28.01
N ARG A 313 7.21 -128.20 27.30
CA ARG A 313 7.08 -128.18 25.83
C ARG A 313 5.91 -127.31 25.38
N ASN A 314 4.74 -127.45 26.00
CA ASN A 314 3.57 -126.62 25.70
C ASN A 314 3.85 -125.12 25.93
N GLN A 315 4.63 -124.77 26.96
CA GLN A 315 5.04 -123.38 27.20
C GLN A 315 6.04 -122.86 26.14
N VAL A 316 6.98 -123.69 25.67
CA VAL A 316 7.88 -123.34 24.57
C VAL A 316 7.09 -123.15 23.26
N ASP A 317 6.18 -124.08 22.94
CA ASP A 317 5.26 -123.98 21.81
C ASP A 317 4.44 -122.68 21.82
N GLU A 318 3.91 -122.29 22.99
CA GLU A 318 3.20 -121.02 23.15
C GLU A 318 4.10 -119.80 22.94
N LEU A 319 5.33 -119.83 23.44
CA LEU A 319 6.30 -118.75 23.25
C LEU A 319 6.75 -118.64 21.80
N GLU A 320 6.98 -119.74 21.10
CA GLU A 320 7.27 -119.74 19.66
C GLU A 320 6.10 -119.16 18.84
N ARG A 321 4.85 -119.50 19.18
CA ARG A 321 3.66 -118.93 18.53
C ARG A 321 3.58 -117.42 18.78
N LYS A 322 3.83 -116.96 20.01
CA LYS A 322 3.86 -115.52 20.36
C LYS A 322 4.98 -114.78 19.61
N CYS A 323 6.18 -115.36 19.52
CA CYS A 323 7.30 -114.80 18.75
C CYS A 323 7.00 -114.71 17.25
N LYS A 324 6.35 -115.72 16.65
CA LYS A 324 5.92 -115.68 15.24
C LYS A 324 4.91 -114.56 14.98
N VAL A 325 3.86 -114.46 15.80
CA VAL A 325 2.87 -113.37 15.71
C VAL A 325 3.52 -111.99 15.85
N GLN A 326 4.51 -111.83 16.75
CA GLN A 326 5.26 -110.59 16.88
C GLN A 326 6.19 -110.30 15.68
N GLN A 327 6.76 -111.32 15.04
CA GLN A 327 7.51 -111.15 13.79
C GLN A 327 6.59 -110.71 12.64
N ASP A 328 5.40 -111.30 12.52
CA ASP A 328 4.41 -110.94 11.50
C ASP A 328 3.92 -109.49 11.68
N GLN A 329 3.63 -109.08 12.93
CA GLN A 329 3.30 -107.69 13.27
C GLN A 329 4.46 -106.72 12.96
N LEU A 330 5.70 -107.08 13.31
CA LEU A 330 6.88 -106.28 12.96
C LEU A 330 7.13 -106.19 11.45
N PHE A 331 6.72 -107.20 10.67
CA PHE A 331 6.78 -107.17 9.21
C PHE A 331 5.72 -106.22 8.63
N GLN A 332 4.47 -106.31 9.10
CA GLN A 332 3.38 -105.41 8.69
C GLN A 332 3.72 -103.94 8.98
N VAL A 333 4.13 -103.61 10.21
CA VAL A 333 4.50 -102.23 10.60
C VAL A 333 5.69 -101.71 9.78
N LYS A 334 6.66 -102.57 9.42
CA LYS A 334 7.75 -102.17 8.50
C LYS A 334 7.24 -101.89 7.08
N GLN A 335 6.30 -102.68 6.58
CA GLN A 335 5.71 -102.49 5.26
C GLN A 335 4.88 -101.19 5.20
N GLU A 336 4.06 -100.93 6.22
CA GLU A 336 3.33 -99.67 6.39
C GLU A 336 4.28 -98.45 6.48
N LEU A 337 5.38 -98.58 7.23
CA LEU A 337 6.40 -97.54 7.32
C LEU A 337 7.08 -97.28 5.97
N THR A 338 7.37 -98.31 5.17
CA THR A 338 7.92 -98.12 3.82
C THR A 338 6.91 -97.47 2.86
N ASN A 339 5.63 -97.83 2.95
CA ASN A 339 4.58 -97.26 2.12
C ASN A 339 4.36 -95.77 2.44
N THR A 340 4.18 -95.44 3.72
CA THR A 340 4.01 -94.03 4.16
C THR A 340 5.25 -93.18 3.87
N THR A 341 6.46 -93.74 3.99
CA THR A 341 7.70 -93.06 3.58
C THR A 341 7.74 -92.80 2.07
N ALA A 342 7.22 -93.70 1.24
CA ALA A 342 7.13 -93.50 -0.21
C ALA A 342 6.08 -92.45 -0.58
N GLU A 343 4.90 -92.48 0.03
CA GLU A 343 3.86 -91.46 -0.17
C GLU A 343 4.32 -90.05 0.21
N LEU A 344 5.01 -89.90 1.35
CA LEU A 344 5.54 -88.61 1.80
C LEU A 344 6.60 -88.06 0.84
N LYS A 345 7.45 -88.93 0.27
CA LYS A 345 8.40 -88.54 -0.79
C LYS A 345 7.70 -88.10 -2.07
N LEU A 346 6.66 -88.80 -2.50
CA LEU A 346 5.88 -88.43 -3.69
C LEU A 346 5.24 -87.04 -3.50
N ARG A 347 4.57 -86.81 -2.36
CA ARG A 347 3.94 -85.52 -2.03
C ARG A 347 4.95 -84.37 -1.91
N ALA A 348 6.19 -84.65 -1.49
CA ALA A 348 7.25 -83.66 -1.47
C ALA A 348 7.64 -83.21 -2.88
N VAL A 349 7.88 -84.16 -3.81
CA VAL A 349 8.20 -83.87 -5.21
C VAL A 349 7.05 -83.11 -5.89
N GLU A 350 5.79 -83.53 -5.69
CA GLU A 350 4.62 -82.80 -6.21
C GLU A 350 4.54 -81.35 -5.69
N ALA A 351 4.97 -81.08 -4.46
CA ALA A 351 4.98 -79.73 -3.89
C ALA A 351 6.13 -78.88 -4.47
N GLU A 352 7.30 -79.47 -4.71
CA GLU A 352 8.44 -78.81 -5.35
C GLU A 352 8.13 -78.44 -6.81
N GLU A 353 7.52 -79.34 -7.59
CA GLU A 353 7.09 -79.07 -8.97
C GLU A 353 6.06 -77.94 -9.06
N ARG A 354 5.06 -77.92 -8.16
CA ARG A 354 4.06 -76.83 -8.09
C ARG A 354 4.73 -75.48 -7.78
N LEU A 355 5.60 -75.45 -6.78
CA LEU A 355 6.36 -74.26 -6.41
C LEU A 355 7.25 -73.77 -7.57
N GLU A 356 7.85 -74.66 -8.35
CA GLU A 356 8.66 -74.26 -9.49
C GLU A 356 7.83 -73.76 -10.67
N MET A 357 6.65 -74.34 -10.94
CA MET A 357 5.71 -73.77 -11.90
C MET A 357 5.25 -72.36 -11.51
N GLU A 358 4.97 -72.10 -10.23
CA GLU A 358 4.62 -70.76 -9.76
C GLU A 358 5.79 -69.77 -9.90
N LYS A 359 7.02 -70.16 -9.50
CA LYS A 359 8.23 -69.35 -9.72
C LYS A 359 8.40 -68.95 -11.19
N ARG A 360 8.19 -69.88 -12.12
CA ARG A 360 8.27 -69.61 -13.58
C ARG A 360 7.20 -68.62 -14.04
N ARG A 361 5.95 -68.75 -13.57
CA ARG A 361 4.85 -67.81 -13.85
C ARG A 361 5.13 -66.40 -13.30
N PHE A 362 5.60 -66.29 -12.07
CA PHE A 362 5.96 -65.00 -11.48
C PHE A 362 7.11 -64.33 -12.23
N LYS A 363 8.16 -65.08 -12.61
CA LYS A 363 9.27 -64.53 -13.42
C LYS A 363 8.78 -63.97 -14.75
N GLN A 364 7.96 -64.72 -15.49
CA GLN A 364 7.42 -64.27 -16.77
C GLN A 364 6.53 -63.01 -16.62
N SER A 365 5.68 -62.97 -15.59
CA SER A 365 4.85 -61.78 -15.28
C SER A 365 5.68 -60.53 -14.95
N VAL A 366 6.85 -60.69 -14.33
CA VAL A 366 7.80 -59.57 -14.10
C VAL A 366 8.45 -59.13 -15.41
N GLU A 367 8.91 -60.06 -16.24
CA GLU A 367 9.52 -59.77 -17.55
C GLU A 367 8.53 -59.04 -18.49
N ASP A 368 7.26 -59.47 -18.50
CA ASP A 368 6.18 -58.80 -19.24
C ASP A 368 5.95 -57.36 -18.75
N MET A 369 5.86 -57.16 -17.42
CA MET A 369 5.69 -55.84 -16.78
C MET A 369 6.88 -54.90 -17.03
N GLU A 370 8.11 -55.41 -16.98
CA GLU A 370 9.29 -54.62 -17.35
C GLU A 370 9.26 -54.22 -18.84
N SER A 371 8.83 -55.13 -19.73
CA SER A 371 8.67 -54.82 -21.16
C SER A 371 7.64 -53.72 -21.42
N LEU A 372 6.56 -53.65 -20.62
CA LEU A 372 5.54 -52.61 -20.71
C LEU A 372 6.08 -51.28 -20.18
N ARG A 373 6.72 -51.28 -19.00
CA ARG A 373 7.34 -50.10 -18.40
C ARG A 373 8.37 -49.45 -19.33
N ILE A 374 9.19 -50.24 -20.03
CA ILE A 374 10.17 -49.73 -21.02
C ILE A 374 9.46 -49.01 -22.19
N LYS A 375 8.34 -49.56 -22.69
CA LYS A 375 7.54 -48.94 -23.77
C LYS A 375 6.85 -47.66 -23.31
N GLU A 376 6.33 -47.63 -22.09
CA GLU A 376 5.72 -46.43 -21.49
C GLU A 376 6.75 -45.31 -21.30
N VAL A 377 7.90 -45.61 -20.69
CA VAL A 377 9.01 -44.65 -20.55
C VAL A 377 9.44 -44.11 -21.91
N GLY A 378 9.59 -44.97 -22.92
CA GLY A 378 9.94 -44.56 -24.29
C GLY A 378 8.89 -43.67 -24.97
N ARG A 379 7.60 -43.81 -24.65
CA ARG A 379 6.55 -42.88 -25.10
C ARG A 379 6.60 -41.54 -24.35
N VAL A 380 6.87 -41.56 -23.05
CA VAL A 380 6.97 -40.34 -22.23
C VAL A 380 8.18 -39.50 -22.64
N THR A 381 9.34 -40.10 -22.90
CA THR A 381 10.52 -39.34 -23.38
C THR A 381 10.27 -38.71 -24.75
N GLN A 382 9.71 -39.46 -25.71
CA GLN A 382 9.35 -38.93 -27.03
C GLN A 382 8.36 -37.75 -26.95
N HIS A 383 7.38 -37.82 -26.04
CA HIS A 383 6.45 -36.70 -25.81
C HIS A 383 7.15 -35.51 -25.15
N MET A 384 8.05 -35.75 -24.18
CA MET A 384 8.85 -34.71 -23.54
C MET A 384 9.67 -33.95 -24.58
N GLU A 385 10.50 -34.64 -25.36
CA GLU A 385 11.34 -34.04 -26.41
C GLU A 385 10.52 -33.26 -27.45
N ALA A 386 9.33 -33.75 -27.82
CA ALA A 386 8.45 -33.06 -28.75
C ALA A 386 7.91 -31.76 -28.15
N SER A 387 7.55 -31.77 -26.85
CA SER A 387 7.10 -30.57 -26.13
C SER A 387 8.23 -29.57 -25.90
N GLU A 388 9.44 -30.02 -25.59
CA GLU A 388 10.65 -29.19 -25.46
C GLU A 388 10.98 -28.50 -26.78
N ARG A 389 10.97 -29.24 -27.90
CA ARG A 389 11.15 -28.68 -29.26
C ARG A 389 10.08 -27.65 -29.61
N ALA A 390 8.82 -27.89 -29.26
CA ALA A 390 7.74 -26.93 -29.48
C ALA A 390 7.92 -25.65 -28.63
N MET A 391 8.31 -25.79 -27.35
CA MET A 391 8.59 -24.66 -26.47
C MET A 391 9.81 -23.86 -26.94
N HIS A 392 10.88 -24.52 -27.37
CA HIS A 392 12.09 -23.87 -27.89
C HIS A 392 11.79 -23.06 -29.16
N ASN A 393 11.02 -23.61 -30.10
CA ASN A 393 10.55 -22.88 -31.27
C ASN A 393 9.68 -21.67 -30.89
N ARG A 394 8.86 -21.78 -29.83
CA ARG A 394 8.05 -20.66 -29.33
C ARG A 394 8.89 -19.57 -28.67
N ILE A 395 9.95 -19.94 -27.95
CA ILE A 395 10.91 -18.99 -27.38
C ILE A 395 11.60 -18.20 -28.50
N GLN A 396 12.19 -18.88 -29.49
CA GLN A 396 12.83 -18.23 -30.64
C GLN A 396 11.87 -17.28 -31.39
N SER A 397 10.60 -17.68 -31.56
CA SER A 397 9.56 -16.83 -32.16
C SER A 397 9.27 -15.57 -31.32
N LEU A 398 9.31 -15.65 -29.99
CA LEU A 398 9.09 -14.50 -29.10
C LEU A 398 10.32 -13.61 -29.02
N GLU A 399 11.53 -14.18 -29.07
CA GLU A 399 12.78 -13.43 -29.12
C GLU A 399 12.91 -12.61 -30.42
N ALA A 400 12.53 -13.18 -31.57
CA ALA A 400 12.47 -12.44 -32.83
C ALA A 400 11.51 -11.24 -32.77
N ILE A 401 10.30 -11.43 -32.19
CA ILE A 401 9.33 -10.34 -31.99
C ILE A 401 9.84 -9.30 -31.00
N ARG A 402 10.57 -9.72 -29.95
CA ARG A 402 11.18 -8.81 -28.99
C ARG A 402 12.23 -7.92 -29.67
N ILE A 403 13.08 -8.48 -30.53
CA ILE A 403 14.11 -7.74 -31.27
C ILE A 403 13.48 -6.71 -32.21
N SER A 404 12.45 -7.08 -33.00
CA SER A 404 11.79 -6.10 -33.89
C SER A 404 11.13 -4.96 -33.12
N LEU A 405 10.54 -5.23 -31.94
CA LEU A 405 9.97 -4.18 -31.08
C LEU A 405 11.07 -3.30 -30.43
N GLU A 406 12.23 -3.86 -30.11
CA GLU A 406 13.39 -3.08 -29.63
C GLU A 406 13.97 -2.18 -30.73
N GLU A 407 13.95 -2.62 -32.00
CA GLU A 407 14.31 -1.83 -33.18
C GLU A 407 13.29 -0.70 -33.44
N GLU A 408 11.98 -1.00 -33.47
CA GLU A 408 10.90 0.00 -33.63
C GLU A 408 10.97 1.08 -32.53
N LEU A 409 11.11 0.67 -31.26
CA LEU A 409 11.26 1.60 -30.14
C LEU A 409 12.53 2.47 -30.27
N SER A 410 13.59 1.96 -30.90
CA SER A 410 14.82 2.71 -31.13
C SER A 410 14.65 3.73 -32.27
N GLN A 411 13.96 3.36 -33.35
CA GLN A 411 13.61 4.26 -34.45
C GLN A 411 12.70 5.40 -33.97
N ILE A 412 11.65 5.09 -33.19
CA ILE A 412 10.72 6.09 -32.63
C ILE A 412 11.46 7.07 -31.70
N LYS A 413 12.38 6.58 -30.85
CA LYS A 413 13.22 7.45 -30.00
C LYS A 413 14.12 8.37 -30.82
N ALA A 414 14.72 7.87 -31.90
CA ALA A 414 15.55 8.69 -32.79
C ALA A 414 14.71 9.79 -33.48
N ALA A 415 13.54 9.44 -34.02
CA ALA A 415 12.61 10.39 -34.63
C ALA A 415 12.20 11.50 -33.65
N ALA A 416 11.74 11.13 -32.45
CA ALA A 416 11.32 12.09 -31.42
C ALA A 416 12.47 13.03 -30.97
N LEU A 417 13.72 12.55 -30.94
CA LEU A 417 14.89 13.40 -30.68
C LEU A 417 15.15 14.38 -31.83
N THR A 418 14.99 13.97 -33.09
CA THR A 418 15.15 14.88 -34.24
C THR A 418 14.05 15.94 -34.33
N GLU A 419 12.78 15.58 -34.06
CA GLU A 419 11.67 16.54 -33.98
C GLU A 419 11.89 17.56 -32.86
N ARG A 420 12.35 17.11 -31.68
CA ARG A 420 12.67 18.00 -30.56
C ARG A 420 13.79 18.98 -30.91
N GLY A 421 14.84 18.51 -31.60
CA GLY A 421 15.92 19.36 -32.10
C GLY A 421 15.45 20.43 -33.08
N GLN A 422 14.59 20.06 -34.03
CA GLN A 422 13.98 21.01 -34.97
C GLN A 422 13.10 22.05 -34.25
N ALA A 423 12.29 21.63 -33.27
CA ALA A 423 11.49 22.53 -32.46
C ALA A 423 12.35 23.48 -31.59
N GLU A 424 13.47 23.00 -31.04
CA GLU A 424 14.45 23.82 -30.31
C GLU A 424 15.11 24.85 -31.25
N GLU A 425 15.47 24.48 -32.49
CA GLU A 425 16.00 25.41 -33.49
C GLU A 425 15.00 26.50 -33.92
N GLU A 426 13.76 26.13 -34.25
CA GLU A 426 12.72 27.11 -34.62
C GLU A 426 12.40 28.07 -33.46
N LEU A 427 12.38 27.56 -32.22
CA LEU A 427 12.24 28.38 -31.03
C LEU A 427 13.44 29.33 -30.81
N ILE A 428 14.66 28.96 -31.23
CA ILE A 428 15.82 29.86 -31.25
C ILE A 428 15.67 30.92 -32.37
N LYS A 429 15.22 30.54 -33.57
CA LYS A 429 14.98 31.46 -34.71
C LYS A 429 13.91 32.51 -34.38
N VAL A 430 12.77 32.10 -33.80
CA VAL A 430 11.71 33.02 -33.35
C VAL A 430 12.20 33.95 -32.24
N ARG A 431 13.00 33.44 -31.28
CA ARG A 431 13.58 34.27 -30.20
C ARG A 431 14.59 35.30 -30.71
N SER A 432 15.39 34.98 -31.73
CA SER A 432 16.34 35.95 -32.31
C SER A 432 15.63 37.00 -33.17
N GLN A 433 14.61 36.62 -33.94
CA GLN A 433 13.74 37.55 -34.66
C GLN A 433 13.02 38.52 -33.71
N ALA A 434 12.39 38.03 -32.64
CA ALA A 434 11.69 38.86 -31.66
C ALA A 434 12.61 39.90 -31.01
N ARG A 435 13.82 39.49 -30.57
CA ARG A 435 14.83 40.42 -30.03
C ARG A 435 15.25 41.50 -31.03
N LEU A 436 15.38 41.14 -32.31
CA LEU A 436 15.81 42.07 -33.36
C LEU A 436 14.68 43.04 -33.75
N GLU A 437 13.41 42.62 -33.63
CA GLU A 437 12.27 43.54 -33.68
C GLU A 437 12.23 44.48 -32.45
N GLU A 438 12.46 43.97 -31.25
CA GLU A 438 12.53 44.79 -30.02
C GLU A 438 13.63 45.84 -30.12
N GLN A 439 14.83 45.48 -30.59
CA GLN A 439 15.92 46.42 -30.85
C GLN A 439 15.51 47.51 -31.84
N ARG A 440 14.95 47.16 -33.01
CA ARG A 440 14.46 48.14 -34.00
C ARG A 440 13.38 49.06 -33.45
N ARG A 441 12.50 48.55 -32.58
CA ARG A 441 11.46 49.35 -31.92
C ARG A 441 12.07 50.32 -30.90
N LEU A 442 13.11 49.92 -30.17
CA LEU A 442 13.87 50.80 -29.27
C LEU A 442 14.61 51.88 -30.04
N GLU A 443 15.40 51.52 -31.06
CA GLU A 443 16.10 52.47 -31.95
C GLU A 443 15.15 53.54 -32.52
N HIS A 444 13.97 53.12 -33.00
CA HIS A 444 12.96 54.03 -33.54
C HIS A 444 12.28 54.92 -32.48
N LEU A 445 12.17 54.45 -31.23
CA LEU A 445 11.68 55.25 -30.10
C LEU A 445 12.73 56.24 -29.60
N GLU A 446 14.00 55.86 -29.59
CA GLU A 446 15.13 56.73 -29.27
C GLU A 446 15.30 57.84 -30.30
N GLU A 447 15.19 57.53 -31.61
CA GLU A 447 15.20 58.53 -32.67
C GLU A 447 14.03 59.52 -32.55
N LYS A 448 12.82 59.02 -32.29
CA LYS A 448 11.65 59.87 -32.01
C LYS A 448 11.84 60.74 -30.78
N LEU A 449 12.38 60.19 -29.69
CA LEU A 449 12.65 60.95 -28.48
C LEU A 449 13.69 62.05 -28.75
N ARG A 450 14.72 61.75 -29.55
CA ARG A 450 15.71 62.72 -30.01
C ARG A 450 15.07 63.85 -30.82
N GLN A 451 14.27 63.54 -31.84
CA GLN A 451 13.55 64.54 -32.66
C GLN A 451 12.62 65.42 -31.79
N MET A 452 11.97 64.84 -30.78
CA MET A 452 11.16 65.58 -29.80
C MET A 452 12.01 66.46 -28.85
N THR A 453 13.24 66.06 -28.52
CA THR A 453 14.16 66.94 -27.76
C THR A 453 14.74 68.07 -28.63
N GLU A 454 15.10 67.79 -29.87
CA GLU A 454 15.63 68.80 -30.80
C GLU A 454 14.57 69.88 -31.08
N SER A 455 13.33 69.48 -31.41
CA SER A 455 12.21 70.42 -31.61
C SER A 455 11.77 71.16 -30.33
N ARG A 456 11.86 70.54 -29.15
CA ARG A 456 11.70 71.22 -27.85
C ARG A 456 12.75 72.31 -27.68
N ASP A 457 14.01 72.02 -27.98
CA ASP A 457 15.13 72.93 -27.76
C ASP A 457 15.14 74.07 -28.79
N GLU A 458 14.71 73.81 -30.04
CA GLU A 458 14.38 74.86 -31.01
C GLU A 458 13.26 75.78 -30.51
N ALA A 459 12.15 75.23 -30.01
CA ALA A 459 11.05 76.02 -29.45
C ALA A 459 11.48 76.84 -28.22
N GLN A 460 12.33 76.27 -27.36
CA GLN A 460 12.91 76.97 -26.21
C GLN A 460 13.85 78.10 -26.65
N ASN A 461 14.70 77.87 -27.66
CA ASN A 461 15.58 78.89 -28.24
C ASN A 461 14.79 80.02 -28.93
N CYS A 462 13.69 79.70 -29.61
CA CYS A 462 12.77 80.71 -30.16
C CYS A 462 12.08 81.53 -29.05
N CYS A 463 11.66 80.89 -27.96
CA CYS A 463 11.11 81.57 -26.78
C CYS A 463 12.14 82.49 -26.09
N LEU A 464 13.42 82.09 -26.03
CA LEU A 464 14.50 82.94 -25.53
C LEU A 464 14.73 84.17 -26.43
N LYS A 465 14.87 83.97 -27.74
CA LYS A 465 14.99 85.08 -28.71
C LYS A 465 13.80 86.05 -28.66
N GLN A 466 12.57 85.53 -28.51
CA GLN A 466 11.39 86.37 -28.33
C GLN A 466 11.43 87.18 -27.03
N LYS A 467 11.91 86.60 -25.91
CA LYS A 467 12.11 87.33 -24.65
C LYS A 467 13.18 88.43 -24.79
N GLU A 468 14.27 88.17 -25.50
CA GLU A 468 15.31 89.17 -25.81
C GLU A 468 14.75 90.32 -26.65
N MET A 469 14.03 90.01 -27.74
CA MET A 469 13.36 91.02 -28.57
C MET A 469 12.32 91.86 -27.80
N VAL A 470 11.56 91.23 -26.89
CA VAL A 470 10.61 91.93 -26.01
C VAL A 470 11.35 92.81 -25.00
N ALA A 471 12.48 92.36 -24.43
CA ALA A 471 13.30 93.17 -23.53
C ALA A 471 13.91 94.37 -24.25
N GLU A 472 14.41 94.20 -25.49
CA GLU A 472 14.84 95.32 -26.35
C GLU A 472 13.71 96.29 -26.65
N ALA A 473 12.52 95.79 -27.01
CA ALA A 473 11.36 96.63 -27.31
C ALA A 473 10.93 97.43 -26.07
N GLN A 474 10.95 96.82 -24.89
CA GLN A 474 10.71 97.51 -23.61
C GLN A 474 11.81 98.53 -23.27
N ALA A 475 13.07 98.26 -23.59
CA ALA A 475 14.16 99.22 -23.40
C ALA A 475 14.02 100.43 -24.33
N LYS A 476 13.71 100.19 -25.61
CA LYS A 476 13.40 101.24 -26.61
C LYS A 476 12.16 102.06 -26.21
N ALA A 477 11.11 101.41 -25.70
CA ALA A 477 9.93 102.10 -25.17
C ALA A 477 10.26 102.96 -23.93
N LYS A 478 11.11 102.49 -23.02
CA LYS A 478 11.59 103.29 -21.87
C LYS A 478 12.43 104.49 -22.31
N GLN A 479 13.30 104.33 -23.30
CA GLN A 479 14.07 105.44 -23.88
C GLN A 479 13.14 106.48 -24.55
N LEU A 480 12.13 106.04 -25.30
CA LEU A 480 11.14 106.93 -25.90
C LEU A 480 10.26 107.62 -24.86
N SER A 481 9.91 106.95 -23.76
CA SER A 481 9.23 107.59 -22.62
C SER A 481 10.10 108.69 -22.02
N LEU A 482 11.35 108.39 -21.66
CA LEU A 482 12.28 109.37 -21.09
C LEU A 482 12.52 110.57 -22.03
N TYR A 483 12.54 110.34 -23.34
CA TYR A 483 12.62 111.41 -24.34
C TYR A 483 11.33 112.24 -24.41
N ALA A 484 10.16 111.60 -24.37
CA ALA A 484 8.87 112.28 -24.31
C ALA A 484 8.68 113.07 -23.00
N ASP A 485 9.15 112.55 -21.87
CA ASP A 485 9.13 113.20 -20.57
C ASP A 485 10.13 114.37 -20.52
N GLY A 486 11.27 114.26 -21.21
CA GLY A 486 12.18 115.37 -21.45
C GLY A 486 11.57 116.47 -22.33
N LEU A 487 10.85 116.10 -23.40
CA LEU A 487 10.11 117.05 -24.25
C LEU A 487 8.93 117.70 -23.49
N ARG A 488 8.23 116.97 -22.62
CA ARG A 488 7.21 117.54 -21.72
C ARG A 488 7.84 118.60 -20.81
N ARG A 489 8.90 118.27 -20.07
CA ARG A 489 9.61 119.23 -19.23
C ARG A 489 10.10 120.45 -20.02
N ARG A 490 10.54 120.26 -21.28
CA ARG A 490 10.97 121.38 -22.13
C ARG A 490 9.80 122.24 -22.61
N LEU A 491 8.60 121.68 -22.79
CA LEU A 491 7.36 122.44 -23.01
C LEU A 491 6.92 123.14 -21.72
N ASP A 492 6.99 122.49 -20.56
CA ASP A 492 6.66 123.07 -19.25
C ASP A 492 7.58 124.26 -18.94
N GLU A 493 8.89 124.12 -19.17
CA GLU A 493 9.90 125.20 -19.10
C GLU A 493 9.55 126.36 -20.04
N LEU A 494 9.23 126.08 -21.32
CA LEU A 494 8.89 127.11 -22.30
C LEU A 494 7.54 127.78 -22.02
N GLN A 495 6.57 127.07 -21.44
CA GLN A 495 5.32 127.64 -20.96
C GLN A 495 5.51 128.48 -19.70
N GLN A 496 6.43 128.09 -18.81
CA GLN A 496 6.79 128.92 -17.66
C GLN A 496 7.53 130.19 -18.09
N ASP A 497 8.49 130.10 -19.02
CA ASP A 497 9.15 131.27 -19.63
C ASP A 497 8.16 132.18 -20.38
N LEU A 498 7.14 131.61 -21.04
CA LEU A 498 6.07 132.37 -21.68
C LEU A 498 5.20 133.08 -20.64
N ASN A 499 4.71 132.36 -19.62
CA ASN A 499 3.91 132.93 -18.54
C ASN A 499 4.66 134.03 -17.79
N ASN A 500 5.95 133.82 -17.46
CA ASN A 500 6.80 134.83 -16.83
C ASN A 500 6.87 136.10 -17.69
N LYS A 501 7.03 135.96 -19.01
CA LYS A 501 7.03 137.10 -19.95
C LYS A 501 5.66 137.74 -20.14
N GLU A 502 4.58 136.97 -20.02
CA GLU A 502 3.22 137.52 -19.99
C GLU A 502 2.98 138.30 -18.69
N GLU A 503 3.49 137.87 -17.54
CA GLU A 503 3.46 138.64 -16.29
C GLU A 503 4.36 139.89 -16.34
N GLU A 504 5.56 139.82 -16.93
CA GLU A 504 6.39 140.99 -17.23
C GLU A 504 5.64 141.99 -18.14
N LYS A 505 5.00 141.50 -19.22
CA LYS A 505 4.22 142.35 -20.12
C LYS A 505 2.96 142.91 -19.45
N VAL A 506 2.27 142.15 -18.61
CA VAL A 506 1.12 142.63 -17.84
C VAL A 506 1.53 143.66 -16.80
N THR A 507 2.71 143.54 -16.17
CA THR A 507 3.21 144.54 -15.22
C THR A 507 3.74 145.80 -15.91
N GLU A 508 4.37 145.70 -17.09
CA GLU A 508 4.65 146.85 -17.96
C GLU A 508 3.35 147.55 -18.41
N ILE A 509 2.38 146.80 -18.93
CA ILE A 509 1.08 147.33 -19.36
C ILE A 509 0.35 148.01 -18.20
N ASN A 510 0.39 147.44 -16.99
CA ASN A 510 -0.23 148.06 -15.82
C ASN A 510 0.49 149.33 -15.37
N LYS A 511 1.83 149.43 -15.48
CA LYS A 511 2.55 150.70 -15.27
C LYS A 511 2.11 151.76 -16.27
N VAL A 512 2.19 151.45 -17.57
CA VAL A 512 1.78 152.36 -18.66
C VAL A 512 0.31 152.76 -18.52
N LYS A 513 -0.56 151.86 -18.04
CA LYS A 513 -1.97 152.14 -17.77
C LYS A 513 -2.17 153.08 -16.57
N VAL A 514 -1.37 152.97 -15.51
CA VAL A 514 -1.39 153.94 -14.38
C VAL A 514 -0.90 155.30 -14.85
N GLU A 515 0.23 155.36 -15.56
CA GLU A 515 0.77 156.61 -16.14
C GLU A 515 -0.24 157.28 -17.10
N LEU A 516 -0.93 156.49 -17.93
CA LEU A 516 -2.02 156.98 -18.78
C LEU A 516 -3.26 157.41 -17.97
N GLN A 517 -3.60 156.75 -16.87
CA GLN A 517 -4.72 157.18 -16.01
C GLN A 517 -4.41 158.49 -15.26
N GLU A 518 -3.17 158.73 -14.84
CA GLU A 518 -2.73 160.02 -14.29
C GLU A 518 -2.75 161.12 -15.36
N GLN A 519 -2.31 160.83 -16.59
CA GLN A 519 -2.41 161.77 -17.71
C GLN A 519 -3.85 162.08 -18.10
N ILE A 520 -4.74 161.08 -18.14
CA ILE A 520 -6.18 161.27 -18.39
C ILE A 520 -6.80 162.14 -17.29
N GLY A 521 -6.49 161.88 -16.01
CA GLY A 521 -6.97 162.71 -14.90
C GLY A 521 -6.52 164.17 -15.01
N HIS A 522 -5.27 164.42 -15.43
CA HIS A 522 -4.77 165.76 -15.73
C HIS A 522 -5.51 166.43 -16.90
N LEU A 523 -5.74 165.70 -17.99
CA LEU A 523 -6.43 166.21 -19.18
C LEU A 523 -7.93 166.43 -18.94
N GLU A 524 -8.57 165.67 -18.06
CA GLU A 524 -9.97 165.89 -17.66
C GLU A 524 -10.13 167.10 -16.72
N ALA A 525 -9.13 167.37 -15.85
CA ALA A 525 -9.05 168.61 -15.09
C ALA A 525 -8.85 169.84 -15.99
N GLU A 526 -7.98 169.77 -17.01
CA GLU A 526 -7.85 170.84 -18.00
C GLU A 526 -9.12 171.00 -18.85
N ARG A 527 -9.76 169.89 -19.26
CA ARG A 527 -10.99 169.92 -20.07
C ARG A 527 -12.16 170.56 -19.32
N THR A 528 -12.35 170.24 -18.05
CA THR A 528 -13.40 170.86 -17.23
C THR A 528 -13.14 172.37 -17.03
N ALA A 529 -11.89 172.79 -16.91
CA ALA A 529 -11.52 174.21 -16.93
C ALA A 529 -11.79 174.87 -18.31
N GLN A 530 -11.51 174.18 -19.42
CA GLN A 530 -11.82 174.66 -20.77
C GLN A 530 -13.33 174.76 -21.05
N ASP A 531 -14.14 173.82 -20.57
CA ASP A 531 -15.59 173.86 -20.76
C ASP A 531 -16.24 175.00 -19.94
N GLY A 532 -15.72 175.30 -18.74
CA GLY A 532 -16.07 176.50 -17.98
C GLY A 532 -15.65 177.84 -18.65
N LEU A 533 -14.61 177.82 -19.49
CA LEU A 533 -14.27 178.94 -20.38
C LEU A 533 -15.18 179.01 -21.61
N ARG A 534 -15.58 177.86 -22.17
CA ARG A 534 -16.56 177.80 -23.28
C ARG A 534 -17.92 178.36 -22.89
N GLU A 535 -18.40 178.13 -21.66
CA GLU A 535 -19.68 178.73 -21.23
C GLU A 535 -19.61 180.27 -21.18
N LYS A 536 -18.49 180.84 -20.74
CA LYS A 536 -18.26 182.31 -20.78
C LYS A 536 -18.18 182.83 -22.22
N ILE A 537 -17.50 182.12 -23.12
CA ILE A 537 -17.45 182.46 -24.55
C ILE A 537 -18.86 182.40 -25.15
N ALA A 538 -19.62 181.32 -24.91
CA ALA A 538 -20.97 181.16 -25.41
C ALA A 538 -21.98 182.18 -24.82
N ALA A 539 -21.71 182.74 -23.63
CA ALA A 539 -22.49 183.86 -23.10
C ALA A 539 -22.22 185.16 -23.89
N LEU A 540 -20.96 185.47 -24.14
CA LEU A 540 -20.54 186.64 -24.93
C LEU A 540 -20.97 186.53 -26.40
N GLU A 541 -20.87 185.36 -27.02
CA GLU A 541 -21.34 185.09 -28.38
C GLU A 541 -22.86 185.30 -28.54
N ARG A 542 -23.66 184.93 -27.53
CA ARG A 542 -25.12 185.20 -27.55
C ARG A 542 -25.42 186.70 -27.52
N GLN A 543 -24.67 187.49 -26.74
CA GLN A 543 -24.79 188.96 -26.73
C GLN A 543 -24.38 189.56 -28.09
N LEU A 544 -23.28 189.06 -28.68
CA LEU A 544 -22.83 189.47 -30.02
C LEU A 544 -23.82 189.09 -31.14
N LYS A 545 -24.49 187.93 -31.05
CA LYS A 545 -25.53 187.51 -32.01
C LYS A 545 -26.78 188.39 -31.95
N ALA A 546 -27.22 188.80 -30.76
CA ALA A 546 -28.32 189.74 -30.62
C ALA A 546 -27.98 191.12 -31.24
N LEU A 547 -26.79 191.65 -30.94
CA LEU A 547 -26.32 192.94 -31.46
C LEU A 547 -26.17 192.94 -33.00
N SER A 548 -25.64 191.87 -33.57
CA SER A 548 -25.47 191.73 -35.02
C SER A 548 -26.77 191.45 -35.78
N SER A 549 -27.77 190.79 -35.16
CA SER A 549 -29.10 190.62 -35.75
C SER A 549 -29.78 191.98 -35.95
N ASN A 550 -29.85 192.80 -34.90
CA ASN A 550 -30.49 194.12 -34.94
C ASN A 550 -29.80 195.07 -35.94
N HIS A 551 -28.48 194.94 -36.13
CA HIS A 551 -27.73 195.73 -37.11
C HIS A 551 -27.94 195.24 -38.55
N ARG A 552 -28.31 193.97 -38.76
CA ARG A 552 -28.56 193.39 -40.08
C ARG A 552 -29.92 193.79 -40.65
N GLU A 553 -30.96 193.87 -39.82
CA GLU A 553 -32.28 194.36 -40.23
C GLU A 553 -32.19 195.84 -40.65
N ALA A 554 -31.53 196.68 -39.85
CA ALA A 554 -31.31 198.10 -40.15
C ALA A 554 -30.50 198.37 -41.44
N LEU A 555 -29.70 197.40 -41.91
CA LEU A 555 -28.99 197.48 -43.19
C LEU A 555 -29.87 197.08 -44.37
N LEU A 556 -30.72 196.05 -44.23
CA LEU A 556 -31.60 195.59 -45.31
C LEU A 556 -32.63 196.66 -45.71
N ASP A 557 -33.19 197.40 -44.74
CA ASP A 557 -34.06 198.56 -45.04
C ASP A 557 -33.33 199.64 -45.85
N LYS A 558 -32.02 199.83 -45.63
CA LYS A 558 -31.21 200.81 -46.36
C LYS A 558 -30.79 200.33 -47.76
N GLU A 559 -30.54 199.04 -47.94
CA GLU A 559 -30.33 198.46 -49.27
C GLU A 559 -31.60 198.53 -50.15
N GLY A 560 -32.79 198.46 -49.53
CA GLY A 560 -34.08 198.72 -50.19
C GLY A 560 -34.22 200.15 -50.71
N GLU A 561 -33.91 201.16 -49.89
CA GLU A 561 -33.92 202.58 -50.31
C GLU A 561 -32.94 202.85 -51.48
N ILE A 562 -31.73 202.28 -51.42
CA ILE A 562 -30.70 202.44 -52.45
C ILE A 562 -31.13 201.82 -53.79
N SER A 563 -31.76 200.65 -53.75
CA SER A 563 -32.24 199.95 -54.95
C SER A 563 -33.26 200.79 -55.73
N LEU A 564 -34.21 201.43 -55.02
CA LEU A 564 -35.22 202.33 -55.60
C LEU A 564 -34.64 203.63 -56.20
N LEU A 565 -33.46 204.07 -55.74
CA LEU A 565 -32.76 205.22 -56.30
C LEU A 565 -31.97 204.86 -57.56
N LEU A 566 -31.33 203.68 -57.59
CA LEU A 566 -30.61 203.19 -58.76
C LEU A 566 -31.54 202.89 -59.95
N GLU A 567 -32.75 202.39 -59.71
CA GLU A 567 -33.74 202.16 -60.78
C GLU A 567 -34.22 203.48 -61.42
N LYS A 568 -34.40 204.54 -60.61
CA LYS A 568 -34.67 205.90 -61.12
C LYS A 568 -33.50 206.48 -61.92
N LEU A 569 -32.26 206.19 -61.53
CA LEU A 569 -31.07 206.61 -62.28
C LEU A 569 -31.04 205.95 -63.66
N ARG A 570 -31.24 204.63 -63.71
CA ARG A 570 -31.29 203.83 -64.95
C ARG A 570 -32.32 204.34 -65.95
N MET A 571 -33.51 204.74 -65.48
CA MET A 571 -34.56 205.32 -66.32
C MET A 571 -34.14 206.66 -66.95
N LYS A 572 -33.34 207.48 -66.25
CA LYS A 572 -32.81 208.76 -66.78
C LYS A 572 -31.63 208.55 -67.73
N GLU A 573 -30.78 207.56 -67.49
CA GLU A 573 -29.71 207.17 -68.42
C GLU A 573 -30.28 206.60 -69.73
N ALA A 574 -31.41 205.88 -69.66
CA ALA A 574 -32.14 205.39 -70.84
C ALA A 574 -32.71 206.54 -71.70
N GLU A 575 -33.31 207.57 -71.10
CA GLU A 575 -33.76 208.77 -71.83
C GLU A 575 -32.60 209.51 -72.53
N ILE A 576 -31.47 209.70 -71.82
CA ILE A 576 -30.27 210.37 -72.37
C ILE A 576 -29.66 209.57 -73.53
N SER A 577 -29.65 208.24 -73.41
CA SER A 577 -29.17 207.34 -74.47
C SER A 577 -30.06 207.40 -75.71
N ARG A 578 -31.39 207.46 -75.52
CA ARG A 578 -32.36 207.54 -76.61
C ARG A 578 -32.21 208.81 -77.46
N MET A 579 -31.94 209.96 -76.83
CA MET A 579 -31.67 211.20 -77.58
C MET A 579 -30.40 211.09 -78.44
N ARG A 580 -29.36 210.40 -77.97
CA ARG A 580 -28.13 210.16 -78.75
C ARG A 580 -28.37 209.24 -79.96
N GLU A 581 -29.24 208.24 -79.81
CA GLU A 581 -29.61 207.35 -80.92
C GLU A 581 -30.48 208.08 -81.97
N GLU A 582 -31.37 208.98 -81.56
CA GLU A 582 -32.19 209.77 -82.49
C GLU A 582 -31.35 210.78 -83.31
N GLU A 583 -30.30 211.37 -82.73
CA GLU A 583 -29.33 212.18 -83.49
C GLU A 583 -28.47 211.32 -84.45
N ALA A 584 -27.99 210.15 -84.00
CA ALA A 584 -27.20 209.25 -84.84
C ALA A 584 -27.99 208.68 -86.03
N GLN A 585 -29.27 208.33 -85.83
CA GLN A 585 -30.12 207.80 -86.89
C GLN A 585 -30.44 208.85 -87.96
N ARG A 586 -30.60 210.13 -87.60
CA ARG A 586 -30.81 211.22 -88.57
C ARG A 586 -29.63 211.42 -89.53
N ALA A 587 -28.40 211.22 -89.09
CA ALA A 587 -27.23 211.27 -89.96
C ALA A 587 -27.12 210.02 -90.86
N SER A 588 -27.34 208.83 -90.30
CA SER A 588 -27.24 207.54 -91.02
C SER A 588 -28.21 207.42 -92.19
N PHE A 589 -29.43 207.95 -92.05
CA PHE A 589 -30.45 207.90 -93.12
C PHE A 589 -30.10 208.68 -94.40
N LEU A 590 -29.09 209.56 -94.39
CA LEU A 590 -28.56 210.19 -95.60
C LEU A 590 -27.55 209.32 -96.38
N GLN A 591 -27.01 208.25 -95.78
CA GLN A 591 -25.93 207.46 -96.40
C GLN A 591 -26.43 206.24 -97.20
N ASN A 592 -27.40 205.49 -96.68
CA ASN A 592 -27.70 204.14 -97.17
C ASN A 592 -28.90 204.02 -98.13
N ALA A 593 -29.56 205.12 -98.49
CA ALA A 593 -30.77 205.10 -99.33
C ALA A 593 -30.55 204.82 -100.83
N ILE A 594 -29.31 204.60 -101.30
CA ILE A 594 -28.96 204.57 -102.74
C ILE A 594 -28.18 203.31 -103.20
N MET A 595 -27.65 202.44 -102.31
CA MET A 595 -26.52 201.56 -102.69
C MET A 595 -26.73 200.05 -102.96
N ALA A 596 -27.79 199.33 -102.52
CA ALA A 596 -27.79 197.85 -102.67
C ALA A 596 -29.16 197.12 -102.70
N TYR A 597 -29.33 196.19 -103.66
CA TYR A 597 -30.46 195.23 -103.78
C TYR A 597 -30.10 194.06 -104.76
N VAL A 598 -30.07 192.77 -104.29
CA VAL A 598 -29.90 191.46 -105.06
C VAL A 598 -28.47 191.07 -105.57
N GLN A 599 -27.95 189.82 -105.76
CA GLN A 599 -28.04 188.42 -105.20
C GLN A 599 -26.85 187.51 -105.73
N GLY A 600 -26.57 186.30 -105.19
CA GLY A 600 -25.70 185.23 -105.80
C GLY A 600 -25.04 184.18 -104.83
N SER A 601 -24.74 182.92 -105.22
CA SER A 601 -24.16 181.76 -104.41
C SER A 601 -23.76 180.55 -105.35
N PRO A 602 -23.35 179.27 -104.97
CA PRO A 602 -23.11 178.53 -103.69
C PRO A 602 -21.85 177.54 -103.66
N LEU A 603 -21.84 176.45 -102.83
CA LEU A 603 -20.96 175.21 -102.74
C LEU A 603 -19.57 175.28 -102.02
N GLY A 604 -18.92 174.18 -101.54
CA GLY A 604 -19.36 172.78 -101.24
C GLY A 604 -18.28 171.63 -101.14
N ALA A 605 -18.37 170.75 -100.10
CA ALA A 605 -17.94 169.31 -99.97
C ALA A 605 -16.47 168.77 -99.72
N HIS A 606 -16.37 167.63 -98.98
CA HIS A 606 -15.53 166.38 -99.12
C HIS A 606 -14.05 166.16 -98.62
N CYS A 607 -13.87 165.03 -97.88
CA CYS A 607 -12.92 163.87 -98.00
C CYS A 607 -11.35 163.86 -97.75
N SER A 608 -10.94 162.92 -96.87
CA SER A 608 -9.76 162.00 -96.88
C SER A 608 -8.27 162.43 -96.70
N ARG A 609 -7.57 161.63 -95.85
CA ARG A 609 -6.11 161.33 -95.77
C ARG A 609 -5.09 162.48 -95.99
N LYS A 610 -4.61 163.04 -94.87
CA LYS A 610 -3.24 162.73 -94.40
C LYS A 610 -3.15 162.82 -92.89
#